data_AF-A0A2J4G9U9-F1
#
_entry.id   AF-A0A2J4G9U9-F1
#
_cell.length_a   1.000
_cell.length_b   1.000
_cell.length_c   1.000
_cell.angle_alpha   90.00
_cell.angle_beta   90.00
_cell.angle_gamma   90.00
#
_symmetry.space_group_name_H-M   'P 1'
#
loop_
_entity.id
_entity.type
_entity.pdbx_description
1 polymer ?
#
loop_
_entity_poly.entity_id
_entity_poly.type
_entity_poly.pdbx_seq_one_letter_code
_entity_poly.pdbx_strand_id
1 'polypeptide(L)'
;MERHRLVTSLALAWALIAAIFTVTLALKVLSLKEELEGIRRDLEALQGTVNTASGRVSYVRFCVETRQSVRCFDSTPVYGGEPALLVASAYSDLTVGFRNNTFTIVSATVQPECRKWVLEEVGFNSTTRVVSPLDPVFGGETLILKCDG
;
A
#
# COMPACT_ATOMS: atom_id res chain seq x y z
N MET A 1 34.67 40.99 -58.36
CA MET A 1 34.81 39.72 -57.61
C MET A 1 34.46 39.82 -56.12
N GLU A 2 34.54 40.99 -55.48
CA GLU A 2 34.34 41.12 -54.02
C GLU A 2 32.89 40.93 -53.54
N ARG A 3 31.89 41.37 -54.32
CA ARG A 3 30.46 41.25 -53.95
C ARG A 3 30.01 39.80 -53.77
N HIS A 4 30.49 38.87 -54.61
CA HIS A 4 30.13 37.46 -54.50
C HIS A 4 30.73 36.80 -53.26
N ARG A 5 31.95 37.19 -52.85
CA ARG A 5 32.57 36.70 -51.60
C ARG A 5 31.85 37.19 -50.36
N LEU A 6 31.37 38.43 -50.36
CA LEU A 6 30.56 38.98 -49.26
C LEU A 6 29.20 38.28 -49.13
N VAL A 7 28.52 38.02 -50.25
CA VAL A 7 27.23 37.33 -50.24
C VAL A 7 27.37 35.87 -49.79
N THR A 8 28.41 35.16 -50.25
CA THR A 8 28.64 33.78 -49.80
C THR A 8 29.07 33.71 -48.35
N SER A 9 29.90 34.64 -47.85
CA SER A 9 30.28 34.65 -46.43
C SER A 9 29.08 34.96 -45.53
N LEU A 10 28.20 35.87 -45.94
CA LEU A 10 26.99 36.21 -45.20
C LEU A 10 26.00 35.02 -45.18
N ALA A 11 25.82 34.35 -46.32
CA ALA A 11 24.97 33.16 -46.40
C ALA A 11 25.49 32.01 -45.52
N LEU A 12 26.82 31.82 -45.47
CA LEU A 12 27.46 30.79 -44.65
C LEU A 12 27.31 31.11 -43.15
N ALA A 13 27.41 32.40 -42.77
CA ALA A 13 27.17 32.84 -41.40
C ALA A 13 25.72 32.59 -40.96
N TRP A 14 24.73 32.90 -41.81
CA TRP A 14 23.31 32.62 -41.53
C TRP A 14 23.02 31.12 -41.43
N ALA A 15 23.62 30.30 -42.30
CA ALA A 15 23.48 28.85 -42.23
C ALA A 15 24.05 28.28 -40.92
N LEU A 16 25.17 28.81 -40.44
CA LEU A 16 25.78 28.43 -39.16
C LEU A 16 24.89 28.79 -37.97
N ILE A 17 24.32 30.00 -37.96
CA ILE A 17 23.38 30.43 -36.91
C ILE A 17 22.14 29.53 -36.90
N ALA A 18 21.58 29.23 -38.08
CA ALA A 18 20.42 28.34 -38.19
C ALA A 18 20.74 26.93 -37.66
N ALA A 19 21.92 26.38 -37.98
CA ALA A 19 22.36 25.07 -37.49
C ALA A 19 22.57 25.03 -35.96
N ILE A 20 23.15 26.08 -35.37
CA ILE A 20 23.30 26.18 -33.92
C ILE A 20 21.94 26.24 -33.24
N PHE A 21 21.00 27.01 -33.79
CA PHE A 21 19.67 27.15 -33.23
C PHE A 21 18.89 25.83 -33.26
N THR A 22 18.94 25.09 -34.37
CA THR A 22 18.25 23.79 -34.49
C THR A 22 18.83 22.74 -33.56
N VAL A 23 20.16 22.68 -33.41
CA VAL A 23 20.83 21.77 -32.46
C VAL A 23 20.44 22.11 -31.01
N THR A 24 20.44 23.39 -30.65
CA THR A 24 20.06 23.83 -29.31
C THR A 24 18.60 23.50 -28.99
N LEU A 25 17.71 23.68 -29.96
CA LEU A 25 16.30 23.33 -29.82
C LEU A 25 16.11 21.82 -29.63
N ALA A 26 16.80 21.00 -30.43
CA ALA A 26 16.75 19.54 -30.34
C ALA A 26 17.24 19.03 -28.97
N LEU A 27 18.34 19.59 -28.45
CA LEU A 27 18.85 19.25 -27.12
C LEU A 27 17.86 19.60 -26.00
N LYS A 28 17.21 20.78 -26.08
CA LYS A 28 16.17 21.15 -25.11
C LYS A 28 14.96 20.23 -25.17
N VAL A 29 14.53 19.83 -26.37
CA VAL A 29 13.40 18.91 -26.54
C VAL A 29 13.72 17.52 -25.99
N LEU A 30 14.95 17.02 -26.19
CA LEU A 30 15.41 15.76 -25.60
C LEU A 30 15.39 15.80 -24.06
N SER A 31 15.94 16.87 -23.47
CA SER A 31 15.93 17.06 -22.01
C SER A 31 14.51 17.16 -21.44
N LEU A 32 13.62 17.90 -22.09
CA LEU A 32 12.20 17.98 -21.70
C LEU A 32 11.49 16.63 -21.79
N LYS A 33 11.85 15.80 -22.78
CA LYS A 33 11.28 14.46 -22.93
C LYS A 33 11.70 13.54 -21.79
N GLU A 34 12.97 13.59 -21.38
CA GLU A 34 13.48 12.80 -20.26
C GLU A 34 12.82 13.22 -18.93
N GLU A 35 12.65 14.52 -18.69
CA GLU A 35 11.93 15.03 -17.51
C GLU A 35 10.46 14.58 -17.50
N LEU A 36 9.79 14.62 -18.65
CA LEU A 36 8.38 14.20 -18.77
C LEU A 36 8.22 12.68 -18.55
N GLU A 37 9.16 11.87 -19.04
CA GLU A 37 9.19 10.43 -18.78
C GLU A 37 9.52 10.10 -17.31
N GLY A 38 10.30 10.95 -16.63
CA GLY A 38 10.53 10.87 -15.19
C GLY A 38 9.25 11.15 -14.40
N ILE A 39 8.61 12.28 -14.67
CA ILE A 39 7.33 12.67 -14.04
C ILE A 39 6.26 11.60 -14.28
N ARG A 40 6.18 11.03 -15.48
CA ARG A 40 5.23 9.94 -15.77
C ARG A 40 5.49 8.70 -14.92
N ARG A 41 6.75 8.29 -14.75
CA ARG A 41 7.12 7.15 -13.90
C ARG A 41 6.80 7.43 -12.43
N ASP A 42 7.06 8.64 -11.96
CA ASP A 42 6.71 9.06 -10.61
C ASP A 42 5.20 9.08 -10.41
N LEU A 43 4.44 9.52 -11.42
CA LEU A 43 2.97 9.49 -11.40
C LEU A 43 2.42 8.06 -11.40
N GLU A 44 2.99 7.15 -12.19
CA GLU A 44 2.61 5.73 -12.21
C GLU A 44 2.96 5.04 -10.87
N ALA A 45 4.09 5.39 -10.26
CA ALA A 45 4.47 4.90 -8.92
C ALA A 45 3.54 5.46 -7.82
N LEU A 46 3.21 6.75 -7.89
CA LEU A 46 2.25 7.39 -7.00
C LEU A 46 0.84 6.82 -7.22
N GLN A 47 0.43 6.53 -8.45
CA GLN A 47 -0.86 5.93 -8.76
C GLN A 47 -0.93 4.47 -8.29
N GLY A 48 0.15 3.71 -8.34
CA GLY A 48 0.24 2.39 -7.70
C GLY A 48 0.09 2.47 -6.19
N THR A 49 0.70 3.48 -5.56
CA THR A 49 0.60 3.76 -4.12
C THR A 49 -0.79 4.26 -3.72
N VAL A 50 -1.41 5.12 -4.53
CA VAL A 50 -2.76 5.64 -4.30
C VAL A 50 -3.82 4.57 -4.56
N ASN A 51 -3.69 3.73 -5.59
CA ASN A 51 -4.63 2.62 -5.81
C ASN A 51 -4.53 1.53 -4.72
N THR A 52 -3.42 1.46 -3.98
CA THR A 52 -3.28 0.60 -2.80
C THR A 52 -3.70 1.27 -1.49
N ALA A 53 -3.64 2.60 -1.40
CA ALA A 53 -4.03 3.38 -0.23
C ALA A 53 -5.45 3.98 -0.28
N SER A 54 -6.07 4.08 -1.46
CA SER A 54 -7.39 4.69 -1.63
C SER A 54 -8.50 3.70 -1.33
N GLY A 55 -8.90 3.66 -0.06
CA GLY A 55 -10.33 3.64 0.25
C GLY A 55 -10.97 2.31 0.64
N ARG A 56 -10.21 1.23 0.84
CA ARG A 56 -10.76 0.10 1.62
C ARG A 56 -10.70 0.46 3.10
N VAL A 57 -11.82 0.96 3.60
CA VAL A 57 -12.11 0.98 5.02
C VAL A 57 -12.40 -0.45 5.42
N SER A 58 -11.42 -1.09 6.06
CA SER A 58 -11.54 -2.46 6.52
C SER A 58 -12.07 -2.45 7.95
N TYR A 59 -13.30 -2.94 8.11
CA TYR A 59 -13.86 -3.28 9.41
C TYR A 59 -13.52 -4.73 9.67
N VAL A 60 -12.89 -5.00 10.82
CA VAL A 60 -12.62 -6.37 11.25
C VAL A 60 -13.40 -6.59 12.52
N ARG A 61 -14.35 -7.53 12.47
CA ARG A 61 -14.98 -8.05 13.67
C ARG A 61 -14.09 -9.16 14.21
N PHE A 62 -13.73 -9.06 15.47
CA PHE A 62 -12.91 -10.03 16.16
C PHE A 62 -13.71 -10.68 17.29
N CYS A 63 -13.74 -12.01 17.37
CA CYS A 63 -14.39 -12.74 18.44
C CYS A 63 -13.38 -13.62 19.18
N VAL A 64 -13.44 -13.63 20.51
CA VAL A 64 -12.76 -14.62 21.35
C VAL A 64 -13.80 -15.67 21.73
N GLU A 65 -13.53 -16.92 21.35
CA GLU A 65 -14.35 -18.08 21.75
C GLU A 65 -13.58 -18.92 22.77
N THR A 66 -14.13 -18.98 24.00
CA THR A 66 -13.74 -19.92 25.03
C THR A 66 -14.85 -20.95 25.23
N ARG A 67 -14.59 -22.04 25.97
CA ARG A 67 -15.60 -23.06 26.26
C ARG A 67 -16.87 -22.53 26.94
N GLN A 68 -16.78 -21.38 27.62
CA GLN A 68 -17.88 -20.81 28.41
C GLN A 68 -18.57 -19.63 27.73
N SER A 69 -17.93 -19.01 26.73
CA SER A 69 -18.39 -17.71 26.24
C SER A 69 -17.78 -17.36 24.89
N VAL A 70 -18.56 -16.64 24.08
CA VAL A 70 -18.08 -15.93 22.90
C VAL A 70 -18.23 -14.45 23.16
N ARG A 71 -17.16 -13.67 22.97
CA ARG A 71 -17.21 -12.21 23.00
C ARG A 71 -16.62 -11.63 21.73
N CYS A 72 -17.39 -10.76 21.07
CA CYS A 72 -16.98 -10.10 19.85
C CYS A 72 -16.72 -8.61 20.09
N PHE A 73 -15.78 -8.08 19.34
CA PHE A 73 -15.29 -6.71 19.37
C PHE A 73 -15.18 -6.23 17.93
N ASP A 74 -15.71 -5.05 17.67
CA ASP A 74 -15.61 -4.43 16.35
C ASP A 74 -14.42 -3.49 16.34
N SER A 75 -13.56 -3.62 15.33
CA SER A 75 -12.44 -2.71 15.19
C SER A 75 -12.91 -1.31 14.82
N THR A 76 -12.13 -0.31 15.22
CA THR A 76 -12.21 0.99 14.54
C THR A 76 -11.90 0.79 13.05
N PRO A 77 -12.49 1.60 12.14
CA PRO A 77 -12.20 1.52 10.72
C PRO A 77 -10.69 1.64 10.49
N VAL A 78 -10.10 0.67 9.80
CA VAL A 78 -8.68 0.67 9.43
C VAL A 78 -8.56 1.06 7.97
N TYR A 79 -7.76 2.07 7.67
CA TYR A 79 -7.46 2.47 6.30
C TYR A 79 -6.30 1.65 5.76
N GLY A 80 -6.46 1.09 4.55
CA GLY A 80 -5.39 0.35 3.88
C GLY A 80 -4.10 1.18 3.77
N GLY A 81 -2.99 0.62 4.28
CA GLY A 81 -1.68 1.28 4.26
C GLY A 81 -1.33 2.05 5.55
N GLU A 82 -2.27 2.25 6.46
CA GLU A 82 -1.95 2.73 7.80
C GLU A 82 -1.39 1.59 8.67
N PRO A 83 -0.39 1.85 9.53
CA PRO A 83 -0.01 0.92 10.59
C PRO A 83 -1.17 0.87 11.59
N ALA A 84 -2.17 0.05 11.29
CA ALA A 84 -3.30 -0.21 12.17
C ALA A 84 -2.77 -0.52 13.57
N LEU A 85 -3.30 0.15 14.59
CA LEU A 85 -2.93 -0.14 15.96
C LEU A 85 -4.14 -0.10 16.90
N LEU A 86 -4.24 -1.19 17.66
CA LEU A 86 -4.91 -1.35 18.95
C LEU A 86 -6.44 -1.24 18.97
N VAL A 87 -7.09 -2.31 18.54
CA VAL A 87 -8.26 -2.81 19.29
C VAL A 87 -7.71 -3.75 20.35
N ALA A 88 -7.14 -3.18 21.41
CA ALA A 88 -6.88 -3.93 22.62
C ALA A 88 -8.22 -4.17 23.30
N SER A 89 -8.85 -5.28 22.96
CA SER A 89 -9.89 -5.79 23.83
C SER A 89 -9.28 -6.77 24.81
N ALA A 90 -9.34 -6.40 26.08
CA ALA A 90 -9.02 -7.32 27.17
C ALA A 90 -10.26 -8.21 27.40
N TYR A 91 -10.17 -9.47 26.99
CA TYR A 91 -11.11 -10.47 27.46
C TYR A 91 -10.40 -11.42 28.43
N SER A 92 -10.77 -11.30 29.71
CA SER A 92 -9.99 -11.80 30.84
C SER A 92 -8.57 -11.23 30.79
N ASP A 93 -7.63 -11.96 30.19
CA ASP A 93 -6.19 -11.68 30.20
C ASP A 93 -5.55 -11.78 28.80
N LEU A 94 -6.38 -11.85 27.76
CA LEU A 94 -5.95 -11.86 26.37
C LEU A 94 -6.07 -10.45 25.79
N THR A 95 -4.96 -9.92 25.28
CA THR A 95 -4.89 -8.69 24.50
C THR A 95 -4.46 -9.03 23.09
N VAL A 96 -5.28 -8.66 22.11
CA VAL A 96 -4.99 -8.85 20.70
C VAL A 96 -4.97 -7.51 19.98
N GLY A 97 -4.48 -7.49 18.75
CA GLY A 97 -4.49 -6.30 17.92
C GLY A 97 -4.18 -6.64 16.47
N PHE A 98 -4.24 -5.62 15.62
CA PHE A 98 -3.78 -5.70 14.24
C PHE A 98 -2.55 -4.82 14.11
N ARG A 99 -1.57 -5.25 13.31
CA ARG A 99 -0.40 -4.47 12.93
C ARG A 99 -0.05 -4.82 11.49
N ASN A 100 0.15 -3.84 10.61
CA ASN A 100 0.47 -4.08 9.19
C ASN A 100 -0.53 -5.04 8.50
N ASN A 101 -1.82 -4.91 8.78
CA ASN A 101 -2.88 -5.78 8.27
C ASN A 101 -2.79 -7.25 8.72
N THR A 102 -1.98 -7.61 9.71
CA THR A 102 -1.94 -8.97 10.27
C THR A 102 -2.45 -9.01 11.70
N PHE A 103 -3.00 -10.15 12.11
CA PHE A 103 -3.50 -10.36 13.47
C PHE A 103 -2.33 -10.67 14.41
N THR A 104 -2.26 -9.98 15.54
CA THR A 104 -1.21 -10.15 16.54
C THR A 104 -1.80 -10.35 17.92
N ILE A 105 -1.37 -11.42 18.61
CA ILE A 105 -1.60 -11.57 20.05
C ILE A 105 -0.54 -10.74 20.76
N VAL A 106 -0.96 -9.67 21.44
CA VAL A 106 -0.08 -8.74 22.14
C VAL A 106 0.32 -9.28 23.51
N SER A 107 -0.65 -9.87 24.22
CA SER A 107 -0.43 -10.53 25.49
C SER A 107 -1.47 -11.64 25.67
N ALA A 108 -1.05 -12.77 26.19
CA ALA A 108 -1.93 -13.83 26.64
C ALA A 108 -1.39 -14.33 27.97
N THR A 109 -2.09 -14.10 29.08
CA THR A 109 -1.82 -14.88 30.28
C THR A 109 -2.21 -16.32 30.00
N VAL A 110 -1.40 -17.28 30.45
CA VAL A 110 -1.65 -18.72 30.27
C VAL A 110 -3.01 -19.06 30.85
N GLN A 111 -4.01 -19.30 29.99
CA GLN A 111 -5.27 -19.90 30.42
C GLN A 111 -5.03 -21.40 30.58
N PRO A 112 -5.11 -21.96 31.80
CA PRO A 112 -4.82 -23.37 32.04
C PRO A 112 -5.76 -24.32 31.27
N GLU A 113 -6.94 -23.85 30.90
CA GLU A 113 -7.91 -24.56 30.05
C GLU A 113 -7.60 -24.53 28.55
N CYS A 114 -6.57 -23.78 28.12
CA CYS A 114 -6.23 -23.58 26.72
C CYS A 114 -4.89 -24.21 26.33
N ARG A 115 -4.94 -25.28 25.53
CA ARG A 115 -3.70 -25.92 25.02
C ARG A 115 -3.16 -25.20 23.80
N LYS A 116 -4.06 -24.68 22.95
CA LYS A 116 -3.69 -24.02 21.70
C LYS A 116 -4.73 -22.99 21.28
N TRP A 117 -4.26 -21.84 20.83
CA TRP A 117 -5.10 -20.87 20.14
C TRP A 117 -5.13 -21.13 18.64
N VAL A 118 -6.31 -21.12 18.05
CA VAL A 118 -6.55 -21.27 16.61
C VAL A 118 -7.28 -20.02 16.12
N LEU A 119 -6.76 -19.42 15.05
CA LEU A 119 -7.41 -18.29 14.40
C LEU A 119 -8.21 -18.81 13.20
N GLU A 120 -9.50 -18.50 13.20
CA GLU A 120 -10.41 -18.79 12.11
C GLU A 120 -10.86 -17.49 11.45
N GLU A 121 -10.94 -17.50 10.13
CA GLU A 121 -11.52 -16.42 9.33
C GLU A 121 -12.88 -16.90 8.81
N VAL A 122 -13.92 -16.15 9.13
CA VAL A 122 -15.25 -16.29 8.53
C VAL A 122 -15.34 -15.27 7.41
N GLY A 123 -15.16 -15.77 6.18
CA GLY A 123 -15.31 -14.97 4.97
C GLY A 123 -16.76 -14.55 4.74
N PHE A 124 -16.97 -13.61 3.81
CA PHE A 124 -18.28 -13.06 3.45
C PHE A 124 -19.34 -14.13 3.06
N ASN A 125 -18.88 -15.29 2.61
CA ASN A 125 -19.74 -16.42 2.19
C ASN A 125 -20.10 -17.36 3.35
N SER A 126 -19.83 -16.96 4.61
CA SER A 126 -19.97 -17.80 5.81
C SER A 126 -19.08 -19.06 5.81
N THR A 127 -18.08 -19.11 4.94
CA THR A 127 -17.07 -20.16 4.94
C THR A 127 -16.02 -19.85 6.02
N THR A 128 -15.88 -20.76 6.97
CA THR A 128 -14.86 -20.69 8.01
C THR A 128 -13.61 -21.43 7.55
N ARG A 129 -12.44 -20.79 7.65
CA ARG A 129 -11.14 -21.43 7.42
C ARG A 129 -10.17 -21.10 8.54
N VAL A 130 -9.32 -22.04 8.89
CA VAL A 130 -8.18 -21.77 9.78
C VAL A 130 -7.15 -20.97 9.00
N VAL A 131 -6.71 -19.85 9.58
CA VAL A 131 -5.74 -18.94 8.95
C VAL A 131 -4.54 -18.71 9.85
N SER A 132 -3.41 -18.41 9.23
CA SER A 132 -2.24 -18.00 10.00
C SER A 132 -2.46 -16.59 10.53
N PRO A 133 -2.04 -16.26 11.77
CA PRO A 133 -2.00 -14.88 12.25
C PRO A 133 -1.16 -13.95 11.37
N LEU A 134 -0.23 -14.52 10.60
CA LEU A 134 0.65 -13.78 9.67
C LEU A 134 -0.02 -13.49 8.32
N ASP A 135 -1.18 -14.11 8.04
CA ASP A 135 -1.88 -13.88 6.80
C ASP A 135 -2.53 -12.48 6.85
N PRO A 136 -2.38 -11.68 5.78
CA PRO A 136 -2.96 -10.35 5.74
C PRO A 136 -4.49 -10.43 5.69
N VAL A 137 -5.13 -9.62 6.51
CA VAL A 137 -6.58 -9.46 6.62
C VAL A 137 -6.98 -8.23 5.80
N PHE A 138 -7.90 -8.41 4.85
CA PHE A 138 -8.19 -7.37 3.86
C PHE A 138 -9.51 -6.63 4.12
N GLY A 139 -10.30 -7.02 5.12
CA GLY A 139 -11.47 -6.31 5.63
C GLY A 139 -12.78 -6.87 5.10
N GLY A 140 -13.79 -6.88 5.98
CA GLY A 140 -15.10 -7.48 5.71
C GLY A 140 -15.24 -8.91 6.25
N GLU A 141 -14.15 -9.51 6.72
CA GLU A 141 -14.16 -10.83 7.35
C GLU A 141 -14.31 -10.74 8.88
N THR A 142 -14.89 -11.78 9.50
CA THR A 142 -14.91 -11.92 10.96
C THR A 142 -13.82 -12.89 11.38
N LEU A 143 -12.91 -12.46 12.24
CA LEU A 143 -11.88 -13.32 12.80
C LEU A 143 -12.34 -13.89 14.14
N ILE A 144 -12.17 -15.18 14.33
CA ILE A 144 -12.50 -15.90 15.57
C ILE A 144 -11.22 -16.50 16.11
N LEU A 145 -10.76 -16.02 17.26
CA LEU A 145 -9.71 -16.70 18.01
C LEU A 145 -10.36 -17.69 18.96
N LYS A 146 -10.19 -18.97 18.63
CA LYS A 146 -10.76 -20.09 19.34
C LYS A 146 -9.72 -20.77 20.21
N CYS A 147 -10.10 -21.09 21.43
CA CYS A 147 -9.30 -21.92 22.31
C CYS A 147 -9.58 -23.41 22.05
N ASP A 148 -8.55 -24.15 21.64
CA ASP A 148 -8.55 -25.61 21.54
C ASP A 148 -7.86 -26.22 22.78
N GLY A 149 -8.52 -27.19 23.41
CA GLY A 149 -8.23 -27.62 24.79
C GLY A 149 -7.69 -29.03 24.95
#